data_AF-A0A2N2L4L3-F1
#
_entry.id   AF-A0A2N2L4L3-F1
#
_cell.length_a   1.000
_cell.length_b   1.000
_cell.length_c   1.000
_cell.angle_alpha   90.00
_cell.angle_beta   90.00
_cell.angle_gamma   90.00
#
_symmetry.space_group_name_H-M   'P 1'
#
loop_
_entity.id
_entity.type
_entity.pdbx_description
1 polymer ?
#
loop_
_entity_poly.entity_id
_entity_poly.type
_entity_poly.pdbx_seq_one_letter_code
_entity_poly.pdbx_strand_id
1 'polypeptide(L)'
;MKNFACTIIIFFLLALSGTALGWHDKTHLAVAKAAKYPMWYNAAGPDIAKIKAGDVEGYNHWYNNNWKAEVTPQTVINQISRYNKANVFLDSEGHLYGAIIASLREYEATIETGKYAEYHLVYCAHYVGDLSMPLHNTPYDDFNMRYHAVNDGIVDQEVLEHSEKIEKHMYMIALRDSSFEDDLIREIVRIANISRLLGYKLQAESRNMTPEEAYRQLGHSSSLLKAVLQHYKKTIKH
;
A
#
# COMPACT_ATOMS: atom_id res chain seq x y z
N MET A 1 29.89 14.47 -36.58
CA MET A 1 29.67 14.78 -35.14
C MET A 1 28.25 15.26 -34.81
N LYS A 2 27.22 15.05 -35.66
CA LYS A 2 25.82 15.43 -35.35
C LYS A 2 24.95 14.27 -34.87
N ASN A 3 25.42 13.02 -35.00
CA ASN A 3 24.62 11.83 -34.68
C ASN A 3 24.89 11.25 -33.28
N PHE A 4 25.90 11.74 -32.56
CA PHE A 4 26.20 11.28 -31.19
C PHE A 4 25.37 11.99 -30.11
N ALA A 5 24.91 13.22 -30.39
CA ALA A 5 24.11 14.00 -29.45
C ALA A 5 22.66 13.50 -29.34
N CYS A 6 22.09 12.92 -30.41
CA CYS A 6 20.74 12.35 -30.38
C CYS A 6 20.64 11.05 -29.57
N THR A 7 21.69 10.23 -29.53
CA THR A 7 21.66 8.95 -28.80
C THR A 7 21.68 9.12 -27.28
N ILE A 8 22.30 10.20 -26.78
CA ILE A 8 22.38 10.48 -25.33
C ILE A 8 21.05 11.02 -24.78
N ILE A 9 20.28 11.75 -25.59
CA ILE A 9 18.97 12.31 -25.17
C ILE A 9 17.91 11.21 -25.05
N ILE A 10 17.95 10.18 -25.90
CA ILE A 10 17.02 9.05 -25.83
C ILE A 10 17.28 8.18 -24.58
N PHE A 11 18.54 8.07 -24.12
CA PHE A 11 18.88 7.33 -22.91
C PHE A 11 18.44 8.05 -21.62
N PHE A 12 18.40 9.39 -21.61
CA PHE A 12 17.92 10.16 -20.45
C PHE A 12 16.40 10.21 -20.33
N LEU A 13 15.65 10.04 -21.43
CA LEU A 13 14.19 10.04 -21.42
C LEU A 13 13.58 8.71 -20.92
N LEU A 14 14.35 7.62 -20.90
CA LEU A 14 13.92 6.32 -20.38
C LEU A 14 14.08 6.17 -18.85
N ALA A 15 14.75 7.12 -18.19
CA ALA A 15 14.90 7.14 -16.73
C ALA A 15 13.73 7.83 -16.00
N LEU A 16 12.72 8.29 -16.74
CA LEU A 16 11.45 8.80 -16.19
C LEU A 16 10.36 7.72 -16.34
N SER A 17 10.67 6.48 -15.95
CA SER A 17 9.64 5.48 -15.69
C SER A 17 8.83 5.97 -14.49
N GLY A 18 7.59 6.41 -14.76
CA GLY A 18 6.69 6.97 -13.77
C GLY A 18 6.59 6.07 -12.55
N THR A 19 6.65 6.66 -11.36
CA THR A 19 6.27 5.98 -10.15
C THR A 19 4.81 5.53 -10.30
N ALA A 20 4.54 4.24 -10.09
CA ALA A 20 3.23 3.77 -9.71
C ALA A 20 2.64 4.73 -8.66
N LEU A 21 1.63 5.50 -9.05
CA LEU A 21 0.79 6.25 -8.12
C LEU A 21 -0.09 5.22 -7.45
N GLY A 22 -0.31 5.34 -6.14
CA GLY A 22 -1.11 4.36 -5.44
C GLY A 22 -2.57 4.35 -5.87
N TRP A 23 -3.40 3.65 -5.10
CA TRP A 23 -4.84 3.94 -5.15
C TRP A 23 -5.04 5.46 -5.17
N HIS A 24 -5.97 5.97 -5.96
CA HIS A 24 -6.19 7.41 -5.95
C HIS A 24 -6.60 7.90 -4.55
N ASP A 25 -6.29 9.17 -4.24
CA ASP A 25 -6.44 9.75 -2.89
C ASP A 25 -7.80 9.45 -2.23
N LYS A 26 -8.93 9.58 -2.96
CA LYS A 26 -10.26 9.37 -2.36
C LYS A 26 -10.47 7.91 -1.96
N THR A 27 -9.80 6.99 -2.63
CA THR A 27 -9.82 5.56 -2.31
C THR A 27 -9.11 5.27 -0.98
N HIS A 28 -7.93 5.85 -0.73
CA HIS A 28 -7.26 5.75 0.58
C HIS A 28 -8.12 6.34 1.70
N LEU A 29 -8.69 7.52 1.46
CA LEU A 29 -9.60 8.18 2.39
C LEU A 29 -10.83 7.29 2.70
N ALA A 30 -11.41 6.66 1.68
CA ALA A 30 -12.56 5.78 1.83
C ALA A 30 -12.23 4.50 2.60
N VAL A 31 -11.06 3.89 2.35
CA VAL A 31 -10.58 2.72 3.12
C VAL A 31 -10.49 3.05 4.60
N ALA A 32 -9.85 4.18 4.94
CA ALA A 32 -9.70 4.64 6.32
C ALA A 32 -11.04 5.01 6.96
N LYS A 33 -11.95 5.64 6.19
CA LYS A 33 -13.29 6.01 6.64
C LYS A 33 -14.15 4.77 6.94
N ALA A 34 -14.14 3.77 6.07
CA ALA A 34 -14.83 2.49 6.29
C ALA A 34 -14.29 1.74 7.52
N ALA A 35 -12.97 1.80 7.74
CA ALA A 35 -12.31 1.26 8.94
C ALA A 35 -12.62 2.04 10.23
N LYS A 36 -13.33 3.17 10.15
CA LYS A 36 -13.64 4.09 11.27
C LYS A 36 -12.38 4.67 11.91
N TYR A 37 -11.38 5.00 11.08
CA TYR A 37 -10.21 5.77 11.53
C TYR A 37 -10.59 7.25 11.71
N PRO A 38 -10.40 7.87 12.89
CA PRO A 38 -10.77 9.27 13.09
C PRO A 38 -10.06 10.25 12.16
N MET A 39 -8.81 9.96 11.79
CA MET A 39 -7.98 10.80 10.93
C MET A 39 -8.02 10.36 9.46
N TRP A 40 -9.13 9.73 9.03
CA TRP A 40 -9.27 9.18 7.67
C TRP A 40 -8.97 10.19 6.56
N TYR A 41 -9.24 11.48 6.77
CA TYR A 41 -8.99 12.54 5.81
C TYR A 41 -7.51 12.80 5.53
N ASN A 42 -6.62 12.31 6.41
CA ASN A 42 -5.17 12.37 6.22
C ASN A 42 -4.61 11.14 5.52
N ALA A 43 -5.41 10.15 5.15
CA ALA A 43 -4.91 8.89 4.59
C ALA A 43 -4.24 9.03 3.20
N ALA A 44 -4.37 10.17 2.52
CA ALA A 44 -3.59 10.51 1.31
C ALA A 44 -2.29 11.29 1.63
N GLY A 45 -2.04 11.61 2.91
CA GLY A 45 -0.86 12.33 3.36
C GLY A 45 0.47 11.70 2.92
N PRO A 46 0.63 10.37 2.94
CA PRO A 46 1.84 9.71 2.46
C PRO A 46 2.14 9.96 0.98
N ASP A 47 1.12 9.95 0.11
CA ASP A 47 1.29 10.34 -1.30
C ASP A 47 1.72 11.81 -1.47
N ILE A 48 1.23 12.71 -0.61
CA ILE A 48 1.69 14.10 -0.58
C ILE A 48 3.15 14.17 -0.12
N ALA A 49 3.52 13.39 0.90
CA ALA A 49 4.89 13.32 1.42
C ALA A 49 5.87 12.79 0.36
N LYS A 50 5.45 11.78 -0.41
CA LYS A 50 6.21 11.20 -1.54
C LYS A 50 6.65 12.26 -2.56
N ILE A 51 5.79 13.23 -2.86
CA ILE A 51 6.13 14.34 -3.79
C ILE A 51 7.37 15.12 -3.32
N LYS A 52 7.62 15.18 -2.01
CA LYS A 52 8.77 15.90 -1.42
C LYS A 52 9.93 14.98 -1.07
N ALA A 53 9.65 13.79 -0.55
CA ALA A 53 10.66 12.85 -0.07
C ALA A 53 11.26 11.98 -1.18
N GLY A 54 10.60 11.89 -2.35
CA GLY A 54 11.04 11.03 -3.45
C GLY A 54 11.03 9.57 -3.02
N ASP A 55 12.04 8.82 -3.46
CA ASP A 55 12.14 7.37 -3.25
C ASP A 55 12.21 6.94 -1.77
N VAL A 56 12.62 7.84 -0.87
CA VAL A 56 12.62 7.58 0.58
C VAL A 56 11.22 7.19 1.03
N GLU A 57 10.19 7.86 0.53
CA GLU A 57 8.80 7.50 0.78
C GLU A 57 8.25 6.60 -0.33
N GLY A 58 8.64 6.85 -1.58
CA GLY A 58 8.12 6.16 -2.76
C GLY A 58 8.18 4.63 -2.69
N TYR A 59 9.27 4.08 -2.12
CA TYR A 59 9.44 2.63 -2.00
C TYR A 59 8.54 1.99 -0.92
N ASN A 60 7.88 2.77 -0.07
CA ASN A 60 6.91 2.26 0.90
C ASN A 60 5.54 1.90 0.29
N HIS A 61 5.24 2.31 -0.95
CA HIS A 61 3.89 2.20 -1.51
C HIS A 61 3.61 0.90 -2.28
N TRP A 62 4.65 0.16 -2.66
CA TRP A 62 4.50 -1.01 -3.52
C TRP A 62 5.51 -2.11 -3.19
N TYR A 63 5.23 -3.31 -3.70
CA TYR A 63 6.18 -4.41 -3.80
C TYR A 63 6.14 -5.03 -5.21
N ASN A 64 7.09 -4.62 -6.06
CA ASN A 64 7.25 -5.13 -7.42
C ASN A 64 7.81 -6.55 -7.36
N ASN A 65 6.93 -7.53 -7.19
CA ASN A 65 7.26 -8.94 -7.06
C ASN A 65 7.80 -9.53 -8.37
N ASN A 66 9.04 -9.18 -8.74
CA ASN A 66 9.61 -9.49 -10.06
C ASN A 66 9.81 -10.98 -10.28
N TRP A 67 10.04 -11.73 -9.19
CA TRP A 67 10.14 -13.18 -9.19
C TRP A 67 8.81 -13.90 -9.34
N LYS A 68 7.69 -13.17 -9.34
CA LYS A 68 6.32 -13.71 -9.38
C LYS A 68 6.05 -14.76 -8.30
N ALA A 69 6.77 -14.65 -7.19
CA ALA A 69 6.75 -15.63 -6.12
C ALA A 69 5.52 -15.44 -5.22
N GLU A 70 5.15 -16.49 -4.48
CA GLU A 70 4.20 -16.33 -3.39
C GLU A 70 4.82 -15.44 -2.30
N VAL A 71 4.02 -14.52 -1.76
CA VAL A 71 4.45 -13.70 -0.62
C VAL A 71 4.46 -14.58 0.62
N THR A 72 5.55 -14.54 1.39
CA THR A 72 5.71 -15.34 2.62
C THR A 72 5.91 -14.44 3.83
N PRO A 73 5.78 -14.93 5.07
CA PRO A 73 6.13 -14.16 6.26
C PRO A 73 7.58 -13.63 6.21
N GLN A 74 8.51 -14.43 5.69
CA GLN A 74 9.91 -14.00 5.54
C GLN A 74 10.05 -12.85 4.54
N THR A 75 9.24 -12.83 3.47
CA THR A 75 9.18 -11.69 2.53
C THR A 75 8.83 -10.40 3.27
N VAL A 76 7.82 -10.43 4.15
CA VAL A 76 7.42 -9.26 4.96
C VAL A 76 8.53 -8.86 5.94
N ILE A 77 9.06 -9.81 6.71
CA ILE A 77 10.10 -9.56 7.71
C ILE A 77 11.35 -8.93 7.08
N ASN A 78 11.77 -9.41 5.92
CA ASN A 78 12.94 -8.91 5.20
C ASN A 78 12.81 -7.46 4.70
N GLN A 79 11.58 -6.95 4.60
CA GLN A 79 11.29 -5.58 4.19
C GLN A 79 11.29 -4.59 5.36
N ILE A 80 11.05 -5.03 6.60
CA ILE A 80 10.85 -4.13 7.76
C ILE A 80 12.01 -3.15 7.93
N SER A 81 13.26 -3.65 7.90
CA SER A 81 14.45 -2.81 8.08
C SER A 81 14.72 -1.84 6.93
N ARG A 82 13.91 -1.88 5.85
CA ARG A 82 14.04 -1.03 4.67
C ARG A 82 13.11 0.18 4.69
N TYR A 83 12.18 0.24 5.64
CA TYR A 83 11.31 1.38 5.82
C TYR A 83 12.07 2.71 5.79
N ASN A 84 11.65 3.63 4.92
CA ASN A 84 12.27 4.93 4.65
C ASN A 84 13.74 4.87 4.16
N LYS A 85 14.15 3.79 3.50
CA LYS A 85 15.42 3.72 2.79
C LYS A 85 15.20 3.92 1.29
N ALA A 86 16.16 4.59 0.65
CA ALA A 86 16.15 4.86 -0.78
C ALA A 86 17.38 4.24 -1.46
N ASN A 87 17.73 3.00 -1.09
CA ASN A 87 18.84 2.31 -1.71
C ASN A 87 18.35 1.57 -2.96
N VAL A 88 18.54 2.17 -4.13
CA VAL A 88 18.10 1.62 -5.42
C VAL A 88 18.50 0.15 -5.65
N PHE A 89 19.61 -0.33 -5.07
CA PHE A 89 20.04 -1.73 -5.22
C PHE A 89 19.31 -2.70 -4.28
N LEU A 90 18.87 -2.23 -3.11
CA LEU A 90 18.18 -3.05 -2.12
C LEU A 90 16.66 -2.91 -2.19
N ASP A 91 16.19 -1.77 -2.70
CA ASP A 91 14.80 -1.35 -2.66
C ASP A 91 14.18 -1.28 -4.07
N SER A 92 14.83 -1.87 -5.08
CA SER A 92 14.31 -1.94 -6.45
C SER A 92 12.96 -2.65 -6.58
N GLU A 93 12.63 -3.50 -5.60
CA GLU A 93 11.32 -4.16 -5.50
C GLU A 93 10.37 -3.45 -4.53
N GLY A 94 10.77 -2.37 -3.86
CA GLY A 94 9.95 -1.70 -2.85
C GLY A 94 9.82 -2.53 -1.58
N HIS A 95 9.14 -1.97 -0.57
CA HIS A 95 9.02 -2.58 0.76
C HIS A 95 7.69 -2.28 1.45
N LEU A 96 6.59 -2.23 0.68
CA LEU A 96 5.23 -2.00 1.20
C LEU A 96 4.87 -2.85 2.42
N TYR A 97 5.14 -4.14 2.39
CA TYR A 97 4.75 -5.04 3.48
C TYR A 97 5.49 -4.72 4.77
N GLY A 98 6.79 -4.44 4.65
CA GLY A 98 7.62 -4.02 5.77
C GLY A 98 7.22 -2.65 6.31
N ALA A 99 6.81 -1.73 5.44
CA ALA A 99 6.39 -0.37 5.81
C ALA A 99 5.15 -0.35 6.70
N ILE A 100 4.20 -1.27 6.50
CA ILE A 100 3.04 -1.45 7.38
C ILE A 100 3.49 -1.78 8.81
N ILE A 101 4.37 -2.76 8.98
CA ILE A 101 4.87 -3.15 10.30
C ILE A 101 5.73 -2.04 10.92
N ALA A 102 6.65 -1.47 10.13
CA ALA A 102 7.60 -0.48 10.62
C ALA A 102 6.91 0.82 11.05
N SER A 103 5.90 1.28 10.31
CA SER A 103 5.11 2.46 10.72
C SER A 103 4.39 2.25 12.06
N LEU A 104 3.90 1.04 12.35
CA LEU A 104 3.32 0.74 13.66
C LEU A 104 4.36 0.66 14.78
N ARG A 105 5.55 0.12 14.51
CA ARG A 105 6.66 0.15 15.48
C ARG A 105 7.10 1.59 15.81
N GLU A 106 7.17 2.46 14.81
CA GLU A 106 7.47 3.89 15.01
C GLU A 106 6.34 4.62 15.76
N TYR A 107 5.08 4.23 15.54
CA TYR A 107 3.94 4.72 16.34
C TYR A 107 4.14 4.41 17.83
N GLU A 108 4.43 3.15 18.16
CA GLU A 108 4.68 2.69 19.54
C GLU A 108 5.89 3.41 20.16
N ALA A 109 7.03 3.44 19.47
CA ALA A 109 8.22 4.12 19.93
C ALA A 109 7.98 5.62 20.16
N THR A 110 7.20 6.27 19.30
CA THR A 110 6.89 7.70 19.44
C THR A 110 5.99 7.98 20.65
N ILE A 111 5.01 7.10 20.93
CA ILE A 111 4.20 7.17 22.15
C ILE A 111 5.08 7.10 23.40
N GLU A 112 6.04 6.17 23.43
CA GLU A 112 6.96 6.02 24.58
C GLU A 112 7.79 7.28 24.85
N THR A 113 8.06 8.08 23.81
CA THR A 113 8.75 9.39 23.97
C THR A 113 7.83 10.55 24.35
N GLY A 114 6.51 10.32 24.48
CA GLY A 114 5.52 11.35 24.80
C GLY A 114 5.25 12.35 23.66
N LYS A 115 5.67 12.03 22.43
CA LYS A 115 5.46 12.87 21.25
C LYS A 115 4.18 12.48 20.51
N TYR A 116 3.74 13.35 19.59
CA TYR A 116 2.56 13.08 18.77
C TYR A 116 2.84 11.97 17.74
N ALA A 117 2.25 10.80 17.96
CA ALA A 117 2.53 9.59 17.17
C ALA A 117 1.56 9.35 16.00
N GLU A 118 0.39 10.00 15.95
CA GLU A 118 -0.66 9.70 14.96
C GLU A 118 -0.22 9.82 13.51
N TYR A 119 0.82 10.58 13.19
CA TYR A 119 1.39 10.62 11.84
C TYR A 119 1.80 9.21 11.37
N HIS A 120 2.38 8.38 12.24
CA HIS A 120 2.77 7.01 11.90
C HIS A 120 1.57 6.11 11.60
N LEU A 121 0.47 6.29 12.33
CA LEU A 121 -0.76 5.54 12.10
C LEU A 121 -1.46 5.99 10.80
N VAL A 122 -1.33 7.26 10.42
CA VAL A 122 -1.73 7.77 9.10
C VAL A 122 -0.93 7.08 7.98
N TYR A 123 0.40 6.97 8.11
CA TYR A 123 1.23 6.22 7.16
C TYR A 123 0.79 4.75 7.06
N CYS A 124 0.59 4.08 8.21
CA CYS A 124 0.08 2.71 8.24
C CYS A 124 -1.27 2.59 7.51
N ALA A 125 -2.20 3.52 7.71
CA ALA A 125 -3.51 3.49 7.07
C ALA A 125 -3.40 3.56 5.54
N HIS A 126 -2.48 4.36 5.03
CA HIS A 126 -2.20 4.47 3.60
C HIS A 126 -1.62 3.18 3.04
N TYR A 127 -0.55 2.66 3.64
CA TYR A 127 0.11 1.43 3.21
C TYR A 127 -0.83 0.22 3.26
N VAL A 128 -1.72 0.16 4.27
CA VAL A 128 -2.76 -0.87 4.30
C VAL A 128 -3.74 -0.71 3.14
N GLY A 129 -4.04 0.51 2.69
CA GLY A 129 -4.78 0.77 1.45
C GLY A 129 -4.06 0.18 0.23
N ASP A 130 -2.79 0.57 0.03
CA ASP A 130 -1.94 0.09 -1.06
C ASP A 130 -1.81 -1.44 -1.11
N LEU A 131 -1.80 -2.10 0.06
CA LEU A 131 -1.68 -3.56 0.16
C LEU A 131 -2.69 -4.32 -0.70
N SER A 132 -3.91 -3.79 -0.86
CA SER A 132 -4.95 -4.46 -1.65
C SER A 132 -4.99 -4.06 -3.12
N MET A 133 -4.20 -3.05 -3.55
CA MET A 133 -4.08 -2.68 -4.95
C MET A 133 -3.37 -3.84 -5.70
N PRO A 134 -4.01 -4.51 -6.67
CA PRO A 134 -3.41 -5.69 -7.32
C PRO A 134 -2.05 -5.43 -7.97
N LEU A 135 -1.90 -4.31 -8.68
CA LEU A 135 -0.70 -3.95 -9.42
C LEU A 135 0.44 -3.41 -8.54
N HIS A 136 0.19 -3.15 -7.26
CA HIS A 136 1.23 -2.90 -6.26
C HIS A 136 1.92 -4.19 -5.77
N ASN A 137 1.37 -5.35 -6.12
CA ASN A 137 1.82 -6.66 -5.66
C ASN A 137 2.36 -7.53 -6.81
N THR A 138 2.47 -6.97 -8.02
CA THR A 138 2.93 -7.63 -9.24
C THR A 138 4.13 -6.91 -9.84
N PRO A 139 4.94 -7.54 -10.72
CA PRO A 139 6.00 -6.83 -11.42
C PRO A 139 5.51 -5.55 -12.10
N TYR A 140 6.35 -4.52 -12.15
CA TYR A 140 6.09 -3.29 -12.90
C TYR A 140 6.44 -3.48 -14.38
N ASP A 141 5.71 -4.38 -15.05
CA ASP A 141 5.86 -4.72 -16.46
C ASP A 141 4.93 -3.89 -17.38
N ASP A 142 4.96 -4.14 -18.69
CA ASP A 142 4.15 -3.40 -19.69
C ASP A 142 2.65 -3.40 -19.37
N PHE A 143 2.13 -4.51 -18.83
CA PHE A 143 0.73 -4.57 -18.43
C PHE A 143 0.49 -3.66 -17.24
N ASN A 144 1.33 -3.78 -16.20
CA ASN A 144 1.24 -2.92 -15.03
C ASN A 144 1.28 -1.44 -15.43
N MET A 145 2.31 -1.01 -16.17
CA MET A 145 2.48 0.37 -16.64
C MET A 145 1.28 0.91 -17.41
N ARG A 146 0.66 0.08 -18.27
CA ARG A 146 -0.47 0.49 -19.10
C ARG A 146 -1.79 0.56 -18.33
N TYR A 147 -1.96 -0.27 -17.31
CA TYR A 147 -3.24 -0.45 -16.62
C TYR A 147 -3.27 0.15 -15.21
N HIS A 148 -2.12 0.59 -14.65
CA HIS A 148 -1.98 1.09 -13.27
C HIS A 148 -3.02 2.15 -12.90
N ALA A 149 -2.88 3.35 -13.48
CA ALA A 149 -3.67 4.51 -13.13
C ALA A 149 -5.19 4.32 -13.33
N VAL A 150 -5.58 3.51 -14.32
CA VAL A 150 -7.02 3.22 -14.54
C VAL A 150 -7.54 2.30 -13.45
N ASN A 151 -6.74 1.33 -12.99
CA ASN A 151 -7.13 0.42 -11.91
C ASN A 151 -7.21 1.13 -10.56
N ASP A 152 -6.32 2.08 -10.28
CA ASP A 152 -6.37 2.93 -9.08
C ASP A 152 -7.64 3.79 -9.02
N GLY A 153 -8.14 4.18 -10.19
CA GLY A 153 -9.25 5.11 -10.33
C GLY A 153 -10.64 4.49 -10.45
N ILE A 154 -10.80 3.15 -10.47
CA ILE A 154 -12.05 2.49 -10.89
C ILE A 154 -13.28 2.97 -10.13
N VAL A 155 -13.15 3.21 -8.83
CA VAL A 155 -14.26 3.67 -7.96
C VAL A 155 -14.01 5.05 -7.35
N ASP A 156 -12.89 5.69 -7.65
CA ASP A 156 -12.38 6.88 -6.94
C ASP A 156 -13.39 8.05 -6.91
N GLN A 157 -14.15 8.24 -8.00
CA GLN A 157 -15.10 9.34 -8.10
C GLN A 157 -16.27 9.24 -7.11
N GLU A 158 -16.64 8.02 -6.69
CA GLU A 158 -17.84 7.76 -5.88
C GLU A 158 -17.53 7.12 -4.50
N VAL A 159 -16.36 6.50 -4.36
CA VAL A 159 -16.03 5.62 -3.23
C VAL A 159 -16.11 6.30 -1.85
N LEU A 160 -15.78 7.59 -1.77
CA LEU A 160 -15.77 8.33 -0.50
C LEU A 160 -17.19 8.63 0.02
N GLU A 161 -18.13 8.85 -0.88
CA GLU A 161 -19.55 9.05 -0.59
C GLU A 161 -20.24 7.71 -0.34
N HIS A 162 -19.68 6.62 -0.88
CA HIS A 162 -20.22 5.26 -0.82
C HIS A 162 -19.36 4.28 0.00
N SER A 163 -18.77 4.74 1.11
CA SER A 163 -17.92 3.88 1.96
C SER A 163 -18.64 2.63 2.49
N GLU A 164 -19.97 2.64 2.56
CA GLU A 164 -20.79 1.47 2.90
C GLU A 164 -20.66 0.32 1.89
N LYS A 165 -20.29 0.60 0.63
CA LYS A 165 -19.99 -0.45 -0.35
C LYS A 165 -18.72 -1.20 0.03
N ILE A 166 -17.71 -0.53 0.58
CA ILE A 166 -16.53 -1.18 1.15
C ILE A 166 -16.94 -2.03 2.38
N GLU A 167 -17.76 -1.48 3.26
CA GLU A 167 -18.21 -2.15 4.49
C GLU A 167 -18.90 -3.49 4.24
N LYS A 168 -19.62 -3.64 3.11
CA LYS A 168 -20.25 -4.91 2.69
C LYS A 168 -19.24 -6.03 2.42
N HIS A 169 -18.01 -5.70 2.06
CA HIS A 169 -16.93 -6.66 1.80
C HIS A 169 -15.98 -6.79 2.99
N MET A 170 -16.21 -6.05 4.08
CA MET A 170 -15.39 -6.18 5.27
C MET A 170 -15.71 -7.47 6.03
N TYR A 171 -14.70 -8.02 6.68
CA TYR A 171 -14.77 -9.22 7.50
C TYR A 171 -13.94 -9.02 8.76
N MET A 172 -14.14 -9.90 9.74
CA MET A 172 -13.40 -9.84 10.99
C MET A 172 -11.97 -10.36 10.79
N ILE A 173 -10.99 -9.59 11.22
CA ILE A 173 -9.60 -10.01 11.38
C ILE A 173 -9.28 -9.97 12.87
N ALA A 174 -8.72 -11.06 13.40
CA ALA A 174 -8.32 -11.17 14.79
C ALA A 174 -6.80 -10.99 14.92
N LEU A 175 -6.39 -9.86 15.51
CA LEU A 175 -5.01 -9.59 15.92
C LEU A 175 -4.95 -9.71 17.45
N ARG A 176 -4.31 -10.76 17.95
CA ARG A 176 -4.26 -11.05 19.39
C ARG A 176 -3.17 -10.22 20.05
N ASP A 177 -3.45 -9.67 21.22
CA ASP A 177 -2.47 -8.81 21.91
C ASP A 177 -1.16 -9.55 22.24
N SER A 178 -1.21 -10.86 22.52
CA SER A 178 -0.03 -11.68 22.83
C SER A 178 0.82 -12.09 21.60
N SER A 179 0.33 -11.87 20.39
CA SER A 179 0.97 -12.27 19.13
C SER A 179 0.60 -11.31 17.99
N PHE A 180 0.51 -10.02 18.31
CA PHE A 180 -0.08 -9.01 17.42
C PHE A 180 0.68 -8.93 16.09
N GLU A 181 2.01 -8.80 16.16
CA GLU A 181 2.85 -8.65 14.97
C GLU A 181 2.82 -9.92 14.09
N ASP A 182 2.88 -11.11 14.69
CA ASP A 182 2.77 -12.38 13.96
C ASP A 182 1.41 -12.53 13.27
N ASP A 183 0.34 -12.12 13.94
CA ASP A 183 -1.00 -12.10 13.37
C ASP A 183 -1.10 -11.10 12.22
N LEU A 184 -0.53 -9.92 12.39
CA LEU A 184 -0.50 -8.87 11.36
C LEU A 184 0.30 -9.31 10.13
N ILE A 185 1.49 -9.90 10.32
CA ILE A 185 2.31 -10.44 9.22
C ILE A 185 1.51 -11.49 8.43
N ARG A 186 0.83 -12.42 9.12
CA ARG A 186 0.01 -13.44 8.46
C ARG A 186 -1.11 -12.81 7.60
N GLU A 187 -1.78 -11.78 8.10
CA GLU A 187 -2.84 -11.11 7.35
C GLU A 187 -2.30 -10.28 6.18
N ILE A 188 -1.16 -9.61 6.34
CA ILE A 188 -0.45 -8.95 5.24
C ILE A 188 -0.13 -9.95 4.13
N VAL A 189 0.46 -11.10 4.49
CA VAL A 189 0.78 -12.19 3.54
C VAL A 189 -0.47 -12.67 2.81
N ARG A 190 -1.57 -12.89 3.53
CA ARG A 190 -2.82 -13.37 2.94
C ARG A 190 -3.40 -12.36 1.95
N ILE A 191 -3.48 -11.08 2.32
CA ILE A 191 -4.04 -10.03 1.46
C ILE A 191 -3.13 -9.78 0.25
N ALA A 192 -1.82 -9.66 0.45
CA ALA A 192 -0.86 -9.48 -0.64
C ALA A 192 -0.98 -10.59 -1.70
N ASN A 193 -1.14 -11.85 -1.28
CA ASN A 193 -1.35 -12.95 -2.21
C ASN A 193 -2.71 -12.91 -2.92
N ILE A 194 -3.79 -12.50 -2.24
CA ILE A 194 -5.10 -12.30 -2.88
C ILE A 194 -4.99 -11.23 -3.98
N SER A 195 -4.39 -10.09 -3.66
CA SER A 195 -4.25 -8.95 -4.58
C SER A 195 -3.32 -9.28 -5.74
N ARG A 196 -2.19 -9.94 -5.49
CA ARG A 196 -1.28 -10.44 -6.54
C ARG A 196 -1.96 -11.40 -7.51
N LEU A 197 -2.74 -12.37 -7.00
CA LEU A 197 -3.45 -13.32 -7.84
C LEU A 197 -4.53 -12.64 -8.70
N LEU A 198 -5.21 -11.62 -8.15
CA LEU A 198 -6.09 -10.78 -8.96
C LEU A 198 -5.30 -10.04 -10.05
N GLY A 199 -4.14 -9.47 -9.74
CA GLY A 199 -3.27 -8.79 -10.71
C GLY A 199 -2.91 -9.69 -11.89
N TYR A 200 -2.52 -10.95 -11.63
CA TYR A 200 -2.24 -11.91 -12.69
C TYR A 200 -3.47 -12.32 -13.50
N LYS A 201 -4.64 -12.42 -12.85
CA LYS A 201 -5.91 -12.66 -13.56
C LYS A 201 -6.20 -11.51 -14.54
N LEU A 202 -6.08 -10.25 -14.09
CA LEU A 202 -6.29 -9.07 -14.92
C LEU A 202 -5.32 -9.03 -16.11
N GLN A 203 -4.05 -9.40 -15.87
CA GLN A 203 -3.03 -9.50 -16.91
C GLN A 203 -3.37 -10.57 -17.95
N ALA A 204 -3.72 -11.78 -17.50
CA ALA A 204 -4.10 -12.88 -18.39
C ALA A 204 -5.36 -12.55 -19.22
N GLU A 205 -6.29 -11.78 -18.65
CA GLU A 205 -7.53 -11.35 -19.29
C GLU A 205 -7.40 -10.01 -20.04
N SER A 206 -6.23 -9.34 -19.97
CA SER A 206 -5.95 -8.03 -20.60
C SER A 206 -6.99 -6.94 -20.31
N ARG A 207 -7.50 -6.88 -19.07
CA ARG A 207 -8.58 -5.95 -18.68
C ARG A 207 -8.30 -5.22 -17.36
N ASN A 208 -9.09 -4.17 -17.11
CA ASN A 208 -9.17 -3.52 -15.81
C ASN A 208 -9.99 -4.36 -14.81
N MET A 209 -9.85 -4.05 -13.52
CA MET A 209 -10.78 -4.47 -12.48
C MET A 209 -12.20 -4.00 -12.81
N THR A 210 -13.17 -4.80 -12.41
CA THR A 210 -14.56 -4.35 -12.28
C THR A 210 -14.72 -3.53 -10.99
N PRO A 211 -15.76 -2.66 -10.89
CA PRO A 211 -16.06 -1.97 -9.63
C PRO A 211 -16.25 -2.92 -8.43
N GLU A 212 -16.87 -4.09 -8.64
CA GLU A 212 -17.05 -5.12 -7.61
C GLU A 212 -15.70 -5.71 -7.15
N GLU A 213 -14.78 -6.00 -8.08
CA GLU A 213 -13.42 -6.43 -7.72
C GLU A 213 -12.67 -5.33 -6.94
N ALA A 214 -12.82 -4.06 -7.33
CA ALA A 214 -12.23 -2.94 -6.60
C ALA A 214 -12.79 -2.83 -5.18
N TYR A 215 -14.12 -2.76 -4.98
CA TYR A 215 -14.73 -2.69 -3.65
C TYR A 215 -14.35 -3.88 -2.76
N ARG A 216 -14.19 -5.09 -3.34
CA ARG A 216 -13.69 -6.26 -2.61
C ARG A 216 -12.26 -6.09 -2.13
N GLN A 217 -11.36 -5.57 -2.97
CA GLN A 217 -9.98 -5.26 -2.57
C GLN A 217 -9.95 -4.25 -1.43
N LEU A 218 -10.69 -3.15 -1.57
CA LEU A 218 -10.81 -2.14 -0.51
C LEU A 218 -11.35 -2.73 0.80
N GLY A 219 -12.28 -3.69 0.71
CA GLY A 219 -12.80 -4.45 1.85
C GLY A 219 -11.69 -5.19 2.62
N HIS A 220 -10.69 -5.75 1.94
CA HIS A 220 -9.54 -6.37 2.59
C HIS A 220 -8.71 -5.36 3.38
N SER A 221 -8.35 -4.23 2.77
CA SER A 221 -7.62 -3.15 3.43
C SER A 221 -8.36 -2.57 4.63
N SER A 222 -9.65 -2.25 4.48
CA SER A 222 -10.45 -1.70 5.58
C SER A 222 -10.63 -2.69 6.72
N SER A 223 -10.72 -4.00 6.42
CA SER A 223 -10.79 -5.03 7.45
C SER A 223 -9.50 -5.09 8.28
N LEU A 224 -8.34 -5.05 7.62
CA LEU A 224 -7.05 -5.07 8.29
C LEU A 224 -6.84 -3.81 9.12
N LEU A 225 -7.07 -2.64 8.53
CA LEU A 225 -6.92 -1.37 9.22
C LEU A 225 -7.84 -1.30 10.45
N LYS A 226 -9.10 -1.75 10.33
CA LYS A 226 -10.02 -1.79 11.49
C LYS A 226 -9.47 -2.65 12.62
N ALA A 227 -8.89 -3.81 12.32
CA ALA A 227 -8.31 -4.70 13.32
C ALA A 227 -7.09 -4.07 14.00
N VAL A 228 -6.21 -3.42 13.23
CA VAL A 228 -5.07 -2.64 13.76
C VAL A 228 -5.56 -1.53 14.70
N LEU A 229 -6.55 -0.73 14.27
CA LEU A 229 -7.11 0.34 15.09
C LEU A 229 -7.79 -0.18 16.36
N GLN A 230 -8.43 -1.35 16.31
CA GLN A 230 -9.03 -1.98 17.48
C GLN A 230 -7.99 -2.42 18.51
N HIS A 231 -6.80 -2.85 18.07
CA HIS A 231 -5.69 -3.14 18.98
C HIS A 231 -5.25 -1.87 19.73
N TYR A 232 -4.93 -0.78 19.01
CA TYR A 232 -4.44 0.45 19.64
C TYR A 232 -5.50 1.24 20.42
N LYS A 233 -6.80 1.14 20.07
CA LYS A 233 -7.90 1.71 20.87
C LYS A 233 -8.03 1.08 22.26
N LYS A 234 -7.65 -0.19 22.44
CA LYS A 234 -7.66 -0.84 23.77
C LYS A 234 -6.52 -0.33 24.65
N THR A 235 -5.41 0.04 24.02
CA THR A 235 -4.15 0.42 24.68
C THR A 235 -4.16 1.87 25.15
N ILE A 236 -4.89 2.76 24.46
CA ILE A 236 -5.05 4.17 24.85
C ILE A 236 -6.24 4.32 25.80
N LYS A 237 -5.96 4.29 27.11
CA LYS A 237 -6.89 4.84 28.11
C LYS A 237 -6.68 6.36 28.17
N HIS A 238 -7.72 7.12 27.87
CA HIS A 238 -7.81 8.53 28.25
C HIS A 238 -7.92 8.67 29.77
#